data_AF-A0A2T4TQ76-F1
#
_entry.id   AF-A0A2T4TQ76-F1
#
_cell.length_a   1.000
_cell.length_b   1.000
_cell.length_c   1.000
_cell.angle_alpha   90.00
_cell.angle_beta   90.00
_cell.angle_gamma   90.00
#
_symmetry.space_group_name_H-M   'P 1'
#
loop_
_entity.id
_entity.type
_entity.pdbx_description
1 polymer ?
#
loop_
_entity_poly.entity_id
_entity_poly.type
_entity_poly.pdbx_seq_one_letter_code
_entity_poly.pdbx_strand_id
1 'polypeptide(L)'
;MSENRLNSYHIMWLFVMFDLPTVTKKDKHISAKFRTELEKDGFVMHQFSVYIRYCGSLESAHVHIKRVKSLTPSRGMVSILTITDKQYSNIINIWGEIKVKKEPQPMQLEFF
;
A
#
# COMPACT_ATOMS: atom_id res chain seq x y z
N MET A 1 -0.86 -20.06 -29.93
CA MET A 1 0.06 -20.91 -29.15
C MET A 1 -0.04 -20.51 -27.69
N SER A 2 -0.77 -21.29 -26.89
CA SER A 2 -0.87 -21.08 -25.45
C SER A 2 0.32 -21.75 -24.78
N GLU A 3 1.33 -20.98 -24.39
CA GLU A 3 2.40 -21.47 -23.53
C GLU A 3 1.81 -21.84 -22.16
N ASN A 4 1.50 -23.12 -22.00
CA ASN A 4 1.15 -23.71 -20.71
C ASN A 4 2.44 -23.77 -19.88
N ARG A 5 2.70 -22.74 -19.07
CA ARG A 5 3.85 -22.71 -18.16
C ARG A 5 3.60 -23.69 -17.02
N LEU A 6 4.21 -24.88 -17.12
CA LEU A 6 4.08 -26.03 -16.22
C LEU A 6 4.67 -25.82 -14.80
N ASN A 7 5.17 -24.63 -14.47
CA ASN A 7 5.42 -24.21 -13.09
C ASN A 7 5.34 -22.68 -13.02
N SER A 8 4.13 -22.15 -12.87
CA SER A 8 3.88 -20.72 -12.87
C SER A 8 3.80 -20.22 -11.43
N TYR A 9 4.94 -19.94 -10.81
CA TYR A 9 4.93 -19.02 -9.68
C TYR A 9 4.39 -17.69 -10.19
N HIS A 10 3.09 -17.48 -9.96
CA HIS A 10 2.44 -16.25 -10.36
C HIS A 10 2.88 -15.17 -9.40
N ILE A 11 3.49 -14.12 -9.95
CA ILE A 11 3.78 -12.90 -9.20
C ILE A 11 2.45 -12.31 -8.76
N MET A 12 2.32 -12.10 -7.45
CA MET A 12 1.12 -11.55 -6.82
C MET A 12 1.46 -10.23 -6.13
N TRP A 13 0.46 -9.39 -6.00
CA TRP A 13 0.48 -8.20 -5.17
C TRP A 13 -0.61 -8.31 -4.12
N LEU A 14 -0.28 -7.93 -2.90
CA LEU A 14 -1.23 -7.83 -1.80
C LEU A 14 -1.58 -6.37 -1.57
N PHE A 15 -2.86 -6.07 -1.49
CA PHE A 15 -3.41 -4.82 -0.97
C PHE A 15 -3.99 -5.11 0.41
N VAL A 16 -3.50 -4.40 1.42
CA VAL A 16 -4.02 -4.41 2.77
C VAL A 16 -4.69 -3.07 3.00
N MET A 17 -6.02 -3.10 3.06
CA MET A 17 -6.86 -1.94 3.32
C MET A 17 -7.40 -2.06 4.74
N PHE A 18 -7.39 -1.00 5.52
CA PHE A 18 -7.87 -1.08 6.89
C PHE A 18 -8.57 0.18 7.37
N ASP A 19 -9.56 -0.02 8.23
CA ASP A 19 -10.18 1.03 9.01
C ASP A 19 -10.09 0.65 10.48
N LEU A 20 -9.15 1.28 11.18
CA LEU A 20 -8.89 1.03 12.59
C LEU A 20 -9.35 2.24 13.42
N PRO A 21 -9.90 2.02 14.63
CA PRO A 21 -10.30 3.12 15.49
C PRO A 21 -9.08 4.01 15.81
N THR A 22 -9.31 5.32 15.93
CA THR A 22 -8.28 6.32 16.23
C THR A 22 -8.73 7.37 17.25
N VAL A 23 -9.82 7.11 17.97
CA VAL A 23 -10.44 8.08 18.89
C VAL A 23 -9.61 8.23 20.17
N THR A 24 -9.30 7.11 20.84
CA THR A 24 -8.55 7.16 22.10
C THR A 24 -7.04 7.12 21.86
N LYS A 25 -6.24 7.54 22.86
CA LYS A 25 -4.77 7.40 22.82
C LYS A 25 -4.32 5.95 22.58
N LYS A 26 -5.05 4.99 23.18
CA LYS A 26 -4.80 3.56 23.01
C LYS A 26 -5.07 3.11 21.58
N ASP A 27 -6.19 3.54 20.99
CA ASP A 27 -6.54 3.18 19.61
C ASP A 27 -5.52 3.75 18.61
N LYS A 28 -5.10 5.01 18.80
CA LYS A 28 -4.04 5.63 17.98
C LYS A 28 -2.73 4.85 18.06
N HIS A 29 -2.33 4.41 19.25
CA HIS A 29 -1.14 3.61 19.44
C HIS A 29 -1.23 2.25 18.74
N ILE A 30 -2.37 1.56 18.86
CA ILE A 30 -2.62 0.27 18.19
C ILE A 30 -2.59 0.43 16.67
N SER A 31 -3.26 1.46 16.13
CA SER A 31 -3.27 1.77 14.69
C SER A 31 -1.86 2.11 14.17
N ALA A 32 -1.08 2.89 14.92
CA ALA A 32 0.31 3.18 14.58
C ALA A 32 1.17 1.91 14.59
N LYS A 33 1.01 1.06 15.62
CA LYS A 33 1.73 -0.21 15.71
C LYS A 33 1.41 -1.12 14.53
N PHE A 34 0.14 -1.27 14.15
CA PHE A 34 -0.25 -2.10 13.01
C PHE A 34 0.44 -1.64 11.71
N ARG A 35 0.48 -0.33 11.45
CA ARG A 35 1.20 0.25 10.29
C ARG A 35 2.69 -0.06 10.32
N THR A 36 3.34 0.15 11.46
CA THR A 36 4.77 -0.13 11.62
C THR A 36 5.08 -1.61 11.43
N GLU A 37 4.22 -2.52 11.89
CA GLU A 37 4.42 -3.97 11.67
C GLU A 37 4.21 -4.36 10.21
N LEU A 38 3.28 -3.72 9.48
CA LEU A 38 3.16 -3.89 8.03
C LEU A 38 4.43 -3.43 7.31
N GLU A 39 4.97 -2.27 7.66
CA GLU A 39 6.20 -1.73 7.06
C GLU A 39 7.41 -2.64 7.33
N LYS A 40 7.53 -3.19 8.54
CA LYS A 40 8.55 -4.18 8.88
C LYS A 40 8.41 -5.49 8.11
N ASP A 41 7.19 -5.95 7.84
CA ASP A 41 6.94 -7.11 6.96
C ASP A 41 7.09 -6.75 5.47
N GLY A 42 7.54 -5.52 5.17
CA GLY A 42 7.90 -5.03 3.85
C GLY A 42 6.71 -4.64 2.97
N PHE A 43 5.60 -4.25 3.59
CA PHE A 43 4.55 -3.51 2.89
C PHE A 43 4.96 -2.04 2.74
N VAL A 44 4.55 -1.43 1.63
CA VAL A 44 4.76 -0.01 1.35
C VAL A 44 3.41 0.70 1.37
N MET A 45 3.35 1.89 1.97
CA MET A 45 2.13 2.70 1.93
C MET A 45 1.84 3.13 0.49
N HIS A 46 0.65 2.78 0.00
CA HIS A 46 0.17 3.19 -1.34
C HIS A 46 -0.70 4.44 -1.24
N GLN A 47 -1.65 4.44 -0.31
CA GLN A 47 -2.50 5.58 0.06
C GLN A 47 -2.76 5.55 1.57
N PHE A 48 -3.44 6.57 2.11
CA PHE A 48 -3.89 6.49 3.49
C PHE A 48 -4.73 5.24 3.71
N SER A 49 -4.39 4.48 4.75
CA SER A 49 -5.05 3.21 5.10
C SER A 49 -4.96 2.09 4.06
N VAL A 50 -4.09 2.24 3.05
CA VAL A 50 -3.86 1.22 2.01
C VAL A 50 -2.37 0.95 1.86
N TYR A 51 -1.98 -0.30 2.10
CA TYR A 51 -0.60 -0.76 2.02
C TYR A 51 -0.49 -1.87 0.98
N ILE A 52 0.61 -1.88 0.22
CA ILE A 52 0.84 -2.85 -0.85
C ILE A 52 2.12 -3.64 -0.66
N ARG A 53 2.15 -4.88 -1.14
CA ARG A 53 3.36 -5.71 -1.13
C ARG A 53 3.47 -6.59 -2.36
N TYR A 54 4.64 -6.53 -3.00
CA TYR A 54 5.05 -7.49 -4.03
C TYR A 54 5.34 -8.85 -3.41
N CYS A 55 4.83 -9.91 -4.02
CA CYS A 55 5.08 -11.30 -3.66
C CYS A 55 5.53 -12.07 -4.90
N GLY A 56 6.72 -12.65 -4.86
CA GLY A 56 7.28 -13.42 -5.99
C GLY A 56 6.54 -14.72 -6.29
N SER A 57 5.61 -15.14 -5.42
CA SER A 57 4.73 -16.27 -5.65
C SER A 57 3.43 -16.20 -4.84
N LEU A 58 2.47 -17.06 -5.16
CA LEU A 58 1.24 -17.23 -4.40
C LEU A 58 1.49 -17.78 -2.98
N GLU A 59 2.47 -18.66 -2.80
CA GLU A 59 2.86 -19.18 -1.49
C GLU A 59 3.42 -18.07 -0.60
N SER A 60 4.28 -17.21 -1.17
CA SER A 60 4.78 -16.02 -0.48
C SER A 60 3.62 -15.11 -0.05
N ALA A 61 2.65 -14.86 -0.96
CA ALA A 61 1.46 -14.10 -0.63
C ALA A 61 0.67 -14.71 0.53
N HIS A 62 0.46 -16.04 0.54
CA HIS A 62 -0.22 -16.72 1.64
C HIS A 62 0.50 -16.61 2.99
N VAL A 63 1.85 -16.64 3.00
CA VAL A 63 2.63 -16.41 4.23
C VAL A 63 2.37 -15.02 4.78
N HIS A 64 2.41 -14.00 3.93
CA HIS A 64 2.16 -12.62 4.35
C HIS A 64 0.70 -12.39 4.76
N ILE A 65 -0.28 -12.99 4.08
CA ILE A 65 -1.69 -12.96 4.50
C ILE A 65 -1.85 -13.51 5.93
N LYS A 66 -1.19 -14.64 6.25
CA LYS A 66 -1.24 -15.22 7.60
C LYS A 66 -0.62 -14.28 8.64
N ARG A 67 0.51 -13.63 8.32
CA ARG A 67 1.13 -12.62 9.20
C ARG A 67 0.22 -11.45 9.46
N VAL A 68 -0.35 -10.85 8.40
CA VAL A 68 -1.30 -9.72 8.54
C VAL A 68 -2.47 -10.12 9.42
N LYS A 69 -3.07 -11.30 9.21
CA LYS A 69 -4.16 -11.82 10.06
C LYS A 69 -3.77 -11.92 11.54
N SER A 70 -2.54 -12.34 11.84
CA SER A 70 -2.05 -12.42 13.22
C SER A 70 -1.75 -11.06 13.86
N LEU A 71 -1.45 -10.05 13.04
CA LEU A 71 -1.18 -8.67 13.47
C LEU A 71 -2.47 -7.86 13.64
N THR A 72 -3.58 -8.30 13.03
CA THR A 72 -4.86 -7.58 13.04
C THR A 72 -5.35 -7.35 14.48
N PRO A 73 -5.62 -6.09 14.87
CA PRO A 73 -6.16 -5.79 16.18
C PRO A 73 -7.60 -6.27 16.34
N SER A 74 -8.07 -6.41 17.59
CA SER A 74 -9.42 -6.90 17.90
C SER A 74 -10.56 -5.97 17.49
N ARG A 75 -10.26 -4.70 17.19
CA ARG A 75 -11.23 -3.70 16.75
C ARG A 75 -10.79 -3.08 15.43
N GLY A 76 -11.76 -2.79 14.58
CA GLY A 76 -11.55 -2.27 13.23
C GLY A 76 -11.78 -3.33 12.17
N MET A 77 -11.62 -2.94 10.91
CA MET A 77 -11.78 -3.80 9.75
C MET A 77 -10.47 -3.83 8.98
N VAL A 78 -10.03 -5.02 8.57
CA VAL A 78 -8.89 -5.20 7.67
C VAL A 78 -9.35 -6.09 6.51
N SER A 79 -9.20 -5.58 5.28
CA SER A 79 -9.49 -6.28 4.04
C SER A 79 -8.20 -6.52 3.30
N ILE A 80 -8.00 -7.75 2.81
CA ILE A 80 -6.85 -8.11 2.00
C ILE A 80 -7.34 -8.50 0.61
N LEU A 81 -6.80 -7.83 -0.40
CA LEU A 81 -7.04 -8.15 -1.81
C LEU A 81 -5.74 -8.65 -2.42
N THR A 82 -5.78 -9.84 -3.01
CA THR A 82 -4.66 -10.43 -3.75
C THR A 82 -4.92 -10.27 -5.24
N ILE A 83 -4.02 -9.60 -5.96
CA ILE A 83 -4.11 -9.44 -7.41
C ILE A 83 -2.84 -9.94 -8.10
N THR A 84 -2.94 -10.30 -9.36
CA THR A 84 -1.77 -10.66 -10.19
C THR A 84 -0.97 -9.42 -10.57
N ASP A 85 0.30 -9.61 -10.94
CA ASP A 85 1.15 -8.53 -11.48
C ASP A 85 0.51 -7.80 -12.67
N LYS A 86 -0.14 -8.54 -13.58
CA LYS A 86 -0.87 -7.96 -14.72
C LYS A 86 -2.07 -7.11 -14.31
N GLN A 87 -2.77 -7.48 -13.24
CA GLN A 87 -3.86 -6.65 -12.72
C GLN A 87 -3.32 -5.42 -12.01
N TYR A 88 -2.22 -5.55 -11.28
CA TYR A 88 -1.52 -4.42 -10.65
C TYR A 88 -1.04 -3.40 -11.68
N SER A 89 -0.46 -3.85 -12.81
CA SER A 89 -0.02 -2.95 -13.88
C SER A 89 -1.15 -2.16 -14.53
N ASN A 90 -2.40 -2.62 -14.40
CA ASN A 90 -3.58 -1.96 -14.95
C ASN A 90 -4.22 -0.96 -13.98
N ILE A 91 -3.61 -0.72 -12.81
CA ILE A 91 -4.11 0.28 -11.87
C ILE A 91 -4.01 1.68 -12.51
N ILE A 92 -5.16 2.32 -12.64
CA ILE A 92 -5.26 3.71 -13.07
C ILE A 92 -5.24 4.58 -11.82
N ASN A 93 -4.20 5.37 -11.68
CA ASN A 93 -4.09 6.35 -10.62
C ASN A 93 -4.57 7.71 -11.17
N ILE A 94 -5.30 8.47 -10.35
CA ILE A 94 -5.82 9.79 -10.69
C ILE A 94 -5.50 10.73 -9.52
N TRP A 95 -4.94 11.90 -9.82
CA TRP A 95 -4.54 12.89 -8.83
C TRP A 95 -5.43 14.12 -9.00
N GLY A 96 -5.89 14.69 -7.89
CA GLY A 96 -6.56 16.00 -7.90
C GLY A 96 -5.58 17.14 -8.21
N GLU A 97 -6.10 18.36 -8.35
CA GLU A 97 -5.26 19.55 -8.57
C GLU A 97 -4.20 19.69 -7.47
N ILE A 98 -2.94 19.52 -7.86
CA ILE A 98 -1.81 19.88 -7.02
C ILE A 98 -1.70 21.39 -7.10
N LYS A 99 -2.07 22.09 -6.03
CA LYS A 99 -1.70 23.51 -5.87
C LYS A 99 -0.18 23.60 -5.78
N VAL A 100 0.49 23.65 -6.92
CA VAL A 100 1.90 24.02 -6.98
C VAL A 100 1.96 25.42 -6.41
N LYS A 101 2.67 25.62 -5.29
CA LYS A 101 3.07 26.96 -4.86
C LYS A 101 3.83 27.54 -6.05
N LYS A 102 3.24 28.52 -6.76
CA LYS A 102 3.97 29.25 -7.79
C LYS A 102 5.26 29.74 -7.15
N GLU A 103 6.41 29.33 -7.68
CA GLU A 103 7.67 29.95 -7.29
C GLU A 103 7.54 31.45 -7.53
N PRO A 104 8.01 32.30 -6.59
CA PRO A 104 8.01 33.73 -6.82
C PRO A 104 8.76 33.99 -8.14
N GLN A 105 8.14 34.74 -9.05
CA GLN A 105 8.82 35.06 -10.31
C GLN A 105 10.15 35.75 -10.00
N PRO A 106 11.25 35.38 -10.66
CA PRO A 106 12.53 36.03 -10.43
C PRO A 106 12.35 37.52 -10.73
N MET A 107 12.60 38.34 -9.71
CA MET A 107 12.55 39.79 -9.86
C MET A 107 13.68 40.19 -10.80
N GLN A 108 13.33 40.62 -12.01
CA GLN A 108 14.29 41.10 -13.00
C GLN A 108 14.96 42.36 -12.43
N LEU A 109 16.26 42.26 -12.13
CA LEU A 109 17.06 43.41 -11.73
C LEU A 109 17.46 44.17 -12.98
N GLU A 110 16.93 45.37 -13.14
CA GLU A 110 17.40 46.33 -14.14
C GLU A 110 18.65 47.03 -13.59
N PHE A 111 19.75 46.99 -14.35
CA PHE A 111 20.92 47.84 -14.11
C PHE A 111 20.74 49.11 -14.93
N PHE A 112 20.54 50.25 -14.23
CA PHE A 112 20.55 51.60 -14.81
C PHE A 112 21.97 52.05 -15.16
#